data_AF-A0A4Q2APR2-F1
#
_entry.id   AF-A0A4Q2APR2-F1
#
_cell.length_a   1.000
_cell.length_b   1.000
_cell.length_c   1.000
_cell.angle_alpha   90.00
_cell.angle_beta   90.00
_cell.angle_gamma   90.00
#
_symmetry.space_group_name_H-M   'P 1'
#
loop_
_entity.id
_entity.type
_entity.pdbx_description
1 polymer ?
#
loop_
_entity_poly.entity_id
_entity_poly.type
_entity_poly.pdbx_seq_one_letter_code
_entity_poly.pdbx_strand_id
1 'polypeptide(L)'
;MRIPVVASVLLALASFTAQAATSITIDAKQNCIQNAIVPGPSYGNSAAFQLAPGRYVMSLSTNTMSCTGGNGCLIDTVHVLGGMGNARWGVAVTKQPTVVDVTGGSTVLPLWSFITDDVCADNSGQATLLIQTVN
;
A
#
# COMPACT_ATOMS: atom_id res chain seq x y z
N MET A 1 -20.83 16.70 -56.96
CA MET A 1 -20.14 15.55 -56.35
C MET A 1 -18.79 15.99 -55.82
N ARG A 2 -18.62 16.02 -54.49
CA ARG A 2 -17.31 16.14 -53.82
C ARG A 2 -17.41 15.32 -52.53
N ILE A 3 -16.59 14.28 -52.45
CA ILE A 3 -16.50 13.34 -51.32
C ILE A 3 -15.64 14.00 -50.24
N PRO A 4 -16.10 14.18 -48.99
CA PRO A 4 -15.20 14.46 -47.90
C PRO A 4 -14.73 13.14 -47.28
N VAL A 5 -13.45 12.90 -47.54
CA VAL A 5 -12.45 12.12 -46.83
C VAL A 5 -12.93 11.53 -45.49
N VAL A 6 -12.91 10.20 -45.43
CA VAL A 6 -13.02 9.36 -44.23
C VAL A 6 -11.97 9.82 -43.21
N ALA A 7 -12.43 10.40 -42.10
CA ALA A 7 -11.58 10.67 -40.95
C ALA A 7 -11.28 9.35 -40.26
N SER A 8 -10.12 8.77 -40.60
CA SER A 8 -9.52 7.64 -39.90
C SER A 8 -9.26 8.04 -38.44
N VAL A 9 -10.14 7.59 -37.55
CA VAL A 9 -9.94 7.68 -36.10
C VAL A 9 -8.74 6.81 -35.74
N LEU A 10 -7.60 7.45 -35.45
CA LEU A 10 -6.44 6.78 -34.89
C LEU A 10 -6.79 6.19 -33.51
N LEU A 11 -6.63 4.87 -33.39
CA LEU A 11 -6.62 4.14 -32.14
C LEU A 11 -5.53 4.70 -31.21
N ALA A 12 -5.93 5.30 -30.09
CA ALA A 12 -5.10 5.36 -28.90
C ALA A 12 -5.43 4.12 -28.05
N LEU A 13 -4.81 2.98 -28.39
CA LEU A 13 -4.68 1.87 -27.45
C LEU A 13 -3.78 2.36 -26.31
N ALA A 14 -4.38 2.86 -25.23
CA ALA A 14 -3.67 3.03 -23.97
C ALA A 14 -3.20 1.64 -23.53
N SER A 15 -1.94 1.31 -23.83
CA SER A 15 -1.29 0.14 -23.28
C SER A 15 -1.21 0.36 -21.77
N PHE A 16 -2.13 -0.24 -21.03
CA PHE A 16 -2.06 -0.32 -19.57
C PHE A 16 -0.87 -1.21 -19.20
N THR A 17 0.34 -0.68 -19.24
CA THR A 17 1.45 -1.30 -18.51
C THR A 17 1.12 -1.10 -17.03
N ALA A 18 0.48 -2.09 -16.42
CA ALA A 18 0.30 -2.16 -14.97
C ALA A 18 1.72 -2.27 -14.36
N GLN A 19 2.36 -1.13 -14.10
CA GLN A 19 3.59 -1.11 -13.34
C GLN A 19 3.27 -1.57 -11.92
N ALA A 20 3.97 -2.60 -11.46
CA ALA A 20 3.90 -3.03 -10.07
C ALA A 20 4.20 -1.84 -9.16
N ALA A 21 3.46 -1.72 -8.05
CA ALA A 21 3.70 -0.65 -7.10
C ALA A 21 5.14 -0.73 -6.57
N THR A 22 5.91 0.34 -6.78
CA THR A 22 7.29 0.48 -6.25
C THR A 22 7.32 1.26 -4.94
N SER A 23 6.27 2.03 -4.67
CA SER A 23 6.11 2.79 -3.45
C SER A 23 4.64 3.07 -3.17
N ILE A 24 4.23 3.00 -1.91
CA ILE A 24 2.88 3.36 -1.45
C ILE A 24 3.01 4.35 -0.30
N THR A 25 2.26 5.45 -0.36
CA THR A 25 2.14 6.39 0.76
C THR A 25 1.12 5.85 1.76
N ILE A 26 1.52 5.81 3.03
CA ILE A 26 0.69 5.43 4.16
C ILE A 26 0.49 6.66 5.03
N ASP A 27 -0.75 7.12 5.14
CA ASP A 27 -1.14 8.21 6.03
C ASP A 27 -1.59 7.64 7.37
N ALA A 28 -0.97 8.12 8.46
CA ALA A 28 -1.16 7.56 9.80
C ALA A 28 -2.61 7.70 10.30
N LYS A 29 -3.39 8.60 9.73
CA LYS A 29 -4.78 8.83 10.09
C LYS A 29 -5.73 8.14 9.12
N GLN A 30 -5.53 8.34 7.82
CA GLN A 30 -6.43 7.78 6.80
C GLN A 30 -6.27 6.26 6.60
N ASN A 31 -5.09 5.72 6.89
CA ASN A 31 -4.78 4.29 6.75
C ASN A 31 -4.61 3.59 8.10
N CYS A 32 -5.31 4.06 9.13
CA CYS A 32 -5.32 3.46 10.45
C CYS A 32 -6.54 2.57 10.68
N ILE A 33 -6.30 1.36 11.18
CA ILE A 33 -7.34 0.48 11.72
C ILE A 33 -7.30 0.59 13.24
N GLN A 34 -8.39 1.08 13.83
CA GLN A 34 -8.44 1.31 15.27
C GLN A 34 -8.46 -0.03 16.02
N ASN A 35 -7.65 -0.12 17.06
CA ASN A 35 -7.48 -1.37 17.79
C ASN A 35 -8.64 -1.66 18.77
N ALA A 36 -8.56 -2.81 19.43
CA ALA A 36 -9.60 -3.30 20.33
C ALA A 36 -9.67 -2.59 21.70
N ILE A 37 -8.68 -1.78 22.09
CA ILE A 37 -8.67 -1.07 23.38
C ILE A 37 -9.70 0.06 23.38
N VAL A 38 -9.85 0.77 22.26
CA VAL A 38 -10.91 1.75 22.04
C VAL A 38 -11.80 1.26 20.89
N PRO A 39 -12.69 0.28 21.15
CA PRO A 39 -13.47 -0.35 20.11
C PRO A 39 -14.42 0.66 19.45
N GLY A 40 -14.43 0.68 18.11
CA GLY A 40 -15.23 1.60 17.30
C GLY A 40 -15.26 1.16 15.84
N PRO A 41 -15.98 1.90 14.96
CA PRO A 41 -15.88 1.67 13.52
C PRO A 41 -14.42 1.88 13.05
N SER A 42 -14.03 1.19 11.98
CA SER A 42 -12.72 1.44 11.35
C SER A 42 -12.58 2.92 11.05
N TYR A 43 -11.53 3.56 11.60
CA TYR A 43 -11.33 4.99 11.45
C TYR A 43 -10.96 5.37 10.01
N GLY A 44 -10.08 4.56 9.41
CA GLY A 44 -9.59 4.72 8.05
C GLY A 44 -9.78 3.48 7.19
N ASN A 45 -9.26 3.55 5.96
CA ASN A 45 -9.21 2.45 5.00
C ASN A 45 -7.76 2.05 4.77
N SER A 46 -7.49 0.76 4.63
CA SER A 46 -6.17 0.29 4.22
C SER A 46 -5.79 0.83 2.84
N ALA A 47 -4.53 1.19 2.66
CA ALA A 47 -3.97 1.51 1.36
C ALA A 47 -3.84 0.22 0.53
N ALA A 48 -4.64 0.11 -0.52
CA ALA A 48 -4.66 -1.04 -1.41
C ALA A 48 -3.61 -0.90 -2.53
N PHE A 49 -2.94 -1.99 -2.84
CA PHE A 49 -1.99 -2.07 -3.95
C PHE A 49 -1.96 -3.49 -4.50
N GLN A 50 -1.23 -3.67 -5.60
CA GLN A 50 -1.21 -4.92 -6.34
C GLN A 50 0.23 -5.31 -6.64
N LEU A 51 0.55 -6.59 -6.42
CA LEU A 51 1.83 -7.18 -6.77
C LEU A 51 1.62 -8.47 -7.54
N ALA A 52 2.50 -8.70 -8.52
CA ALA A 52 2.63 -10.00 -9.15
C ALA A 52 3.17 -11.03 -8.13
N PRO A 53 3.01 -12.34 -8.38
CA PRO A 53 3.73 -13.34 -7.61
C PRO A 53 5.23 -13.10 -7.69
N GLY A 54 5.92 -13.11 -6.56
CA GLY A 54 7.34 -12.80 -6.48
C GLY A 54 7.82 -12.61 -5.06
N ARG A 55 9.14 -12.44 -4.94
CA ARG A 55 9.80 -12.09 -3.68
C ARG A 55 10.16 -10.61 -3.70
N TYR A 56 9.74 -9.91 -2.66
CA TYR A 56 9.92 -8.47 -2.52
C TYR A 56 10.69 -8.14 -1.24
N VAL A 57 11.44 -7.05 -1.25
CA VAL A 57 11.94 -6.37 -0.06
C VAL A 57 11.12 -5.12 0.13
N MET A 58 10.54 -5.00 1.33
CA MET A 58 9.74 -3.86 1.74
C MET A 58 10.40 -3.15 2.92
N SER A 59 10.32 -1.82 2.93
CA SER A 59 10.80 -1.00 4.05
C SER A 59 10.07 0.33 4.10
N LEU A 60 10.01 0.93 5.28
CA LEU A 60 9.52 2.30 5.43
C LEU A 60 10.64 3.31 5.18
N SER A 61 10.39 4.23 4.26
CA SER A 61 11.19 5.42 4.03
C SER A 61 10.40 6.68 4.37
N THR A 62 11.12 7.78 4.64
CA THR A 62 10.53 9.09 4.95
C THR A 62 9.34 9.01 5.92
N ASN A 63 9.58 8.45 7.12
CA ASN A 63 8.53 8.23 8.11
C ASN A 63 8.41 9.44 9.07
N THR A 64 7.23 10.06 9.08
CA THR A 64 6.84 11.16 9.99
C THR A 64 5.60 10.80 10.81
N MET A 65 5.16 9.54 10.78
CA MET A 65 3.94 9.09 11.43
C MET A 65 4.06 9.11 12.95
N SER A 66 3.02 9.61 13.61
CA SER A 66 2.98 9.73 15.08
C SER A 66 1.56 9.80 15.62
N CYS A 67 1.37 9.39 16.87
CA CYS A 67 0.12 9.62 17.59
C CYS A 67 0.08 10.98 18.32
N THR A 68 -1.10 11.37 18.79
CA THR A 68 -1.34 12.63 19.53
C THR A 68 -0.86 13.87 18.75
N GLY A 69 -1.15 13.89 17.45
CA GLY A 69 -0.96 15.04 16.57
C GLY A 69 0.50 15.48 16.36
N GLY A 70 1.47 14.56 16.50
CA GLY A 70 2.89 14.88 16.28
C GLY A 70 3.77 14.76 17.52
N ASN A 71 3.18 14.70 18.71
CA ASN A 71 3.90 14.92 19.98
C ASN A 71 3.86 13.72 20.94
N GLY A 72 3.10 12.67 20.62
CA GLY A 72 2.93 11.52 21.49
C GLY A 72 4.00 10.46 21.25
N CYS A 73 3.70 9.54 20.34
CA CYS A 73 4.48 8.35 20.06
C CYS A 73 4.91 8.28 18.58
N LEU A 74 6.03 7.62 18.32
CA LEU A 74 6.46 7.28 16.96
C LEU A 74 5.68 6.06 16.48
N ILE A 75 5.08 6.15 15.29
CA ILE A 75 4.47 5.02 14.60
C ILE A 75 5.46 4.55 13.53
N ASP A 76 6.16 3.45 13.78
CA ASP A 76 7.28 2.98 12.94
C ASP A 76 7.01 1.66 12.21
N THR A 77 5.77 1.18 12.29
CA THR A 77 5.37 -0.12 11.79
C THR A 77 4.14 0.00 10.91
N VAL A 78 4.20 -0.58 9.71
CA VAL A 78 3.06 -0.75 8.80
C VAL A 78 2.80 -2.25 8.66
N HIS A 79 1.55 -2.65 8.83
CA HIS A 79 1.10 -4.00 8.52
C HIS A 79 0.81 -4.09 7.03
N VAL A 80 1.41 -5.07 6.36
CA VAL A 80 1.07 -5.43 4.98
C VAL A 80 0.42 -6.80 5.02
N LEU A 81 -0.80 -6.92 4.49
CA LEU A 81 -1.50 -8.19 4.41
C LEU A 81 -2.18 -8.42 3.07
N GLY A 82 -2.34 -9.68 2.71
CA GLY A 82 -2.96 -10.10 1.46
C GLY A 82 -2.07 -11.06 0.69
N GLY A 83 -2.45 -11.30 -0.57
CA GLY A 83 -1.81 -12.31 -1.42
C GLY A 83 -1.76 -13.72 -0.77
N MET A 84 -0.69 -14.46 -1.06
CA MET A 84 -0.34 -15.71 -0.36
C MET A 84 1.12 -15.64 0.13
N GLY A 85 1.61 -16.66 0.82
CA GLY A 85 2.96 -16.67 1.41
C GLY A 85 2.94 -16.08 2.81
N ASN A 86 4.01 -15.36 3.19
CA ASN A 86 4.09 -14.76 4.52
C ASN A 86 3.17 -13.54 4.68
N ALA A 87 2.88 -12.81 3.59
CA ALA A 87 1.92 -11.70 3.61
C ALA A 87 0.47 -12.12 3.87
N ARG A 88 0.12 -13.41 3.69
CA ARG A 88 -1.27 -13.90 3.77
C ARG A 88 -1.97 -13.50 5.08
N TRP A 89 -1.25 -13.61 6.19
CA TRP A 89 -1.76 -13.32 7.53
C TRP A 89 -1.22 -12.00 8.09
N GLY A 90 -0.48 -11.25 7.28
CA GLY A 90 0.17 -10.01 7.68
C GLY A 90 1.66 -10.16 7.94
N VAL A 91 2.41 -9.15 7.52
CA VAL A 91 3.81 -8.90 7.87
C VAL A 91 3.95 -7.49 8.41
N ALA A 92 4.77 -7.33 9.44
CA ALA A 92 5.12 -6.01 9.97
C ALA A 92 6.33 -5.49 9.20
N VAL A 93 6.17 -4.34 8.54
CA VAL A 93 7.23 -3.65 7.82
C VAL A 93 7.64 -2.43 8.63
N THR A 94 8.94 -2.30 8.88
CA THR A 94 9.54 -1.16 9.58
C THR A 94 10.54 -0.46 8.68
N LYS A 95 11.36 0.45 9.22
CA LYS A 95 12.52 0.99 8.49
C LYS A 95 13.52 -0.11 8.07
N GLN A 96 13.57 -1.23 8.78
CA GLN A 96 14.45 -2.33 8.42
C GLN A 96 13.86 -3.13 7.23
N PRO A 97 14.67 -3.45 6.20
CA PRO A 97 14.25 -4.27 5.09
C PRO A 97 13.61 -5.59 5.54
N THR A 98 12.39 -5.83 5.08
CA THR A 98 11.60 -7.03 5.38
C THR A 98 11.31 -7.77 4.08
N VAL A 99 11.62 -9.06 4.03
CA VAL A 99 11.30 -9.90 2.86
C VAL A 99 9.84 -10.31 2.90
N VAL A 100 9.14 -10.06 1.80
CA VAL A 100 7.72 -10.38 1.62
C VAL A 100 7.59 -11.27 0.40
N ASP A 101 7.20 -12.51 0.64
CA ASP A 101 6.93 -13.50 -0.39
C ASP A 101 5.46 -13.44 -0.74
N VAL A 102 5.16 -12.97 -1.95
CA VAL A 102 3.83 -12.98 -2.54
C VAL A 102 3.75 -14.22 -3.42
N THR A 103 3.21 -15.30 -2.86
CA THR A 103 3.04 -16.56 -3.62
C THR A 103 1.67 -16.60 -4.29
N GLY A 104 1.51 -17.38 -5.36
CA GLY A 104 0.26 -17.48 -6.11
C GLY A 104 0.48 -18.06 -7.50
N GLY A 105 -0.61 -18.40 -8.20
CA GLY A 105 -0.58 -18.66 -9.65
C GLY A 105 -0.22 -17.39 -10.43
N SER A 106 -0.32 -17.38 -11.77
CA SER A 106 0.15 -16.26 -12.63
C SER A 106 -0.63 -14.93 -12.50
N THR A 107 -1.41 -14.74 -11.45
CA THR A 107 -2.34 -13.61 -11.29
C THR A 107 -1.77 -12.60 -10.30
N VAL A 108 -1.87 -11.32 -10.65
CA VAL A 108 -1.60 -10.20 -9.74
C VAL A 108 -2.53 -10.28 -8.54
N LEU A 109 -1.97 -10.19 -7.34
CA LEU A 109 -2.71 -10.32 -6.09
C LEU A 109 -2.91 -8.95 -5.44
N PRO A 110 -4.09 -8.68 -4.85
CA PRO A 110 -4.31 -7.50 -4.04
C PRO A 110 -3.63 -7.66 -2.68
N LEU A 111 -3.02 -6.58 -2.22
CA LEU A 111 -2.49 -6.41 -0.88
C LEU A 111 -3.04 -5.12 -0.27
N TRP A 112 -3.06 -5.08 1.04
CA TRP A 112 -3.45 -3.95 1.84
C TRP A 112 -2.33 -3.58 2.80
N SER A 113 -2.17 -2.28 3.02
CA SER A 113 -1.23 -1.74 4.00
C SER A 113 -1.93 -0.76 4.92
N PHE A 114 -1.63 -0.83 6.21
CA PHE A 114 -2.22 0.04 7.22
C PHE A 114 -1.37 0.05 8.49
N ILE A 115 -1.64 1.01 9.36
CA ILE A 115 -1.14 1.01 10.74
C ILE A 115 -2.28 0.67 11.70
N THR A 116 -1.96 0.29 12.92
CA THR A 116 -2.94 0.15 14.00
C THR A 116 -2.58 1.07 15.15
N ASP A 117 -3.60 1.63 15.79
CA ASP A 117 -3.44 2.45 16.99
C ASP A 117 -4.74 2.44 17.81
N ASP A 118 -4.64 2.81 19.09
CA ASP A 118 -5.78 2.93 20.00
C ASP A 118 -6.69 4.09 19.58
N VAL A 119 -6.11 5.20 19.12
CA VAL A 119 -6.87 6.42 18.76
C VAL A 119 -6.43 6.95 17.41
N CYS A 120 -6.80 6.26 16.34
CA CYS A 120 -6.50 6.65 14.95
C CYS A 120 -6.81 8.12 14.61
N ALA A 121 -7.80 8.71 15.30
CA ALA A 121 -8.23 10.08 15.09
C ALA A 121 -7.17 11.14 15.36
N ASP A 122 -6.25 10.85 16.29
CA ASP A 122 -5.20 11.78 16.70
C ASP A 122 -3.88 11.53 15.97
N ASN A 123 -3.81 10.53 15.10
CA ASN A 123 -2.63 10.27 14.30
C ASN A 123 -2.38 11.38 13.26
N SER A 124 -1.11 11.55 12.94
CA SER A 124 -0.65 12.51 11.94
C SER A 124 0.61 12.02 11.23
N GLY A 125 0.91 12.63 10.09
CA GLY A 125 2.11 12.32 9.31
C GLY A 125 1.93 11.12 8.40
N GLN A 126 2.97 10.86 7.61
CA GLN A 126 2.96 9.84 6.58
C GLN A 126 4.28 9.08 6.55
N ALA A 127 4.24 7.87 5.99
CA ALA A 127 5.40 7.09 5.62
C ALA A 127 5.28 6.61 4.18
N THR A 128 6.43 6.35 3.55
CA THR A 128 6.48 5.75 2.22
C THR A 128 6.92 4.30 2.38
N LEU A 129 6.01 3.36 2.10
CA LEU A 129 6.34 1.94 1.95
C LEU A 129 7.04 1.75 0.62
N LEU A 130 8.35 1.52 0.64
CA LEU A 130 9.12 1.15 -0.55
C LEU A 130 8.98 -0.35 -0.82
N ILE A 131 8.85 -0.71 -2.10
CA ILE A 131 8.67 -2.07 -2.55
C ILE A 131 9.66 -2.33 -3.68
N GLN A 132 10.53 -3.33 -3.50
CA GLN A 132 11.57 -3.67 -4.45
C GLN A 132 11.54 -5.17 -4.72
N THR A 133 11.69 -5.60 -5.97
CA THR A 133 11.87 -7.02 -6.29
C THR A 133 13.23 -7.50 -5.77
N VAL A 134 13.29 -8.72 -5.25
CA VAL A 134 14.56 -9.41 -5.01
C VAL A 134 15.03 -9.97 -6.35
N ASN A 135 16.16 -9.45 -6.84
CA ASN A 135 16.84 -9.96 -8.04
C ASN A 135 17.57 -11.27 -7.74
#